data_AF-A0A4V0Z4E5-F1
#
_entry.id   AF-A0A4V0Z4E5-F1
#
_cell.length_a   1.000
_cell.length_b   1.000
_cell.length_c   1.000
_cell.angle_alpha   90.00
_cell.angle_beta   90.00
_cell.angle_gamma   90.00
#
_symmetry.space_group_name_H-M   'P 1'
#
loop_
_entity.id
_entity.type
_entity.pdbx_description
1 polymer ?
#
loop_
_entity_poly.entity_id
_entity_poly.type
_entity_poly.pdbx_seq_one_letter_code
_entity_poly.pdbx_strand_id
1 'polypeptide(L)'
;MNARAQGFTLVELVTVMILIGVLAAVAVPRLIGSGGVASTGFRADVVSALRYAQKTAVSHRRTVCATVSASAVTLRIASTNPPAAGNPTLTCDTDLPSPDGTPYASRNANVTAGDCWARCISSRTAPSSTPAAPLPAPSPSPARRQCGSTA
;
A
#
# COMPACT_ATOMS: atom_id res chain seq x y z
N MET A 1 27.14 40.14 -40.74
CA MET A 1 27.26 40.18 -39.26
C MET A 1 27.82 38.84 -38.83
N ASN A 2 29.15 38.69 -38.82
CA ASN A 2 29.77 37.39 -38.51
C ASN A 2 29.84 37.22 -36.99
N ALA A 3 29.00 36.36 -36.43
CA ALA A 3 29.14 35.90 -35.07
C ALA A 3 30.43 35.08 -34.97
N ARG A 4 31.44 35.61 -34.27
CA ARG A 4 32.63 34.83 -33.92
C ARG A 4 32.19 33.73 -32.96
N ALA A 5 32.34 32.47 -33.35
CA ALA A 5 32.21 31.34 -32.45
C ALA A 5 33.29 31.48 -31.37
N GLN A 6 32.88 31.78 -30.14
CA GLN A 6 33.76 31.78 -28.98
C GLN A 6 33.91 30.33 -28.52
N GLY A 7 35.12 29.78 -28.62
CA GLY A 7 35.42 28.44 -28.13
C GLY A 7 35.50 28.43 -26.61
N PHE A 8 35.01 27.34 -26.00
CA PHE A 8 35.15 27.08 -24.57
C PHE A 8 36.63 26.89 -24.21
N THR A 9 37.06 27.51 -23.12
CA THR A 9 38.42 27.34 -22.62
C THR A 9 38.60 25.94 -22.00
N LEU A 10 39.83 25.41 -22.01
CA LEU A 10 40.12 24.11 -21.36
C LEU A 10 39.72 24.14 -19.88
N VAL A 11 39.98 25.26 -19.21
CA VAL A 11 39.63 25.43 -17.79
C VAL A 11 38.12 25.37 -17.57
N GLU A 12 37.32 25.96 -18.45
CA GLU A 12 35.86 25.96 -18.34
C GLU A 12 35.30 24.53 -18.45
N LEU A 13 35.81 23.72 -19.40
CA LEU A 13 35.40 22.32 -19.53
C LEU A 13 35.74 21.51 -18.28
N VAL A 14 36.94 21.69 -17.71
CA VAL A 14 37.35 20.99 -16.48
C VAL A 14 36.46 21.37 -15.30
N THR A 15 36.15 22.67 -15.13
CA THR A 15 35.24 23.11 -14.05
C THR A 15 33.83 22.54 -14.20
N VAL A 16 33.29 22.46 -15.42
CA VAL A 16 31.98 21.87 -15.71
C VAL A 16 31.97 20.38 -15.36
N MET A 17 33.03 19.63 -15.69
CA MET A 17 33.12 18.22 -15.33
C MET A 17 33.11 18.01 -13.81
N ILE A 18 33.83 18.86 -13.07
CA ILE A 18 33.84 18.82 -11.60
C ILE A 18 32.45 19.13 -11.03
N LEU A 19 31.79 20.17 -11.54
CA LEU A 19 30.42 20.55 -11.16
C LEU A 19 29.43 19.40 -11.40
N ILE A 20 29.48 18.78 -12.59
CA ILE A 20 28.63 17.64 -12.92
C ILE A 20 28.93 16.45 -11.99
N GLY A 21 30.19 16.20 -11.66
CA GLY A 21 30.59 15.13 -10.72
C GLY A 21 29.99 15.32 -9.32
N VAL A 22 30.06 16.53 -8.78
CA VAL A 22 29.47 16.85 -7.47
C VAL A 22 27.94 16.75 -7.50
N LEU A 23 27.31 17.28 -8.55
CA LEU A 23 25.85 17.20 -8.72
C LEU A 23 25.39 15.74 -8.87
N ALA A 24 26.11 14.91 -9.62
CA ALA A 24 25.81 13.50 -9.78
C ALA A 24 25.89 12.74 -8.45
N ALA A 25 26.91 13.01 -7.63
CA ALA A 25 27.09 12.36 -6.34
C ALA A 25 25.92 12.60 -5.37
N VAL A 26 25.24 13.75 -5.45
CA VAL A 26 24.07 14.06 -4.60
C VAL A 26 22.73 13.77 -5.26
N ALA A 27 22.60 13.95 -6.58
CA ALA A 27 21.35 13.76 -7.30
C ALA A 27 21.03 12.28 -7.52
N VAL A 28 22.03 11.45 -7.85
CA VAL A 28 21.83 10.03 -8.19
C VAL A 28 21.26 9.23 -7.00
N PRO A 29 21.82 9.31 -5.77
CA PRO A 29 21.28 8.57 -4.63
C PRO A 29 19.84 8.99 -4.28
N ARG A 30 19.50 10.27 -4.50
CA ARG A 30 18.15 10.79 -4.23
C ARG A 30 17.10 10.25 -5.20
N LEU A 31 17.48 10.00 -6.46
CA LEU A 31 16.59 9.40 -7.46
C LEU A 31 16.35 7.90 -7.18
N ILE A 32 17.41 7.17 -6.82
CA ILE A 32 17.35 5.73 -6.56
C ILE A 32 16.76 5.43 -5.17
N GLY A 33 17.02 6.26 -4.17
CA GLY A 33 16.56 6.11 -2.78
C GLY A 33 15.12 6.58 -2.51
N SER A 34 14.29 6.79 -3.53
CA SER A 34 12.94 7.38 -3.43
C SER A 34 11.89 6.50 -2.74
N GLY A 35 12.27 5.35 -2.15
CA GLY A 35 11.37 4.46 -1.42
C GLY A 35 10.58 5.12 -0.28
N GLY A 36 11.13 6.17 0.33
CA GLY A 36 10.41 6.98 1.34
C GLY A 36 9.22 7.76 0.79
N VAL A 37 9.30 8.24 -0.45
CA VAL A 37 8.24 9.03 -1.10
C VAL A 37 7.06 8.13 -1.50
N ALA A 38 7.34 6.92 -1.98
CA ALA A 38 6.32 5.93 -2.31
C ALA A 38 5.47 5.52 -1.10
N SER A 39 6.10 5.35 0.07
CA SER A 39 5.40 5.00 1.31
C SER A 39 4.44 6.09 1.81
N THR A 40 4.81 7.37 1.64
CA THR A 40 3.97 8.50 2.06
C THR A 40 2.81 8.70 1.11
N GLY A 41 3.04 8.53 -0.20
CA GLY A 41 1.97 8.53 -1.21
C GLY A 41 0.94 7.43 -0.95
N PHE A 42 1.38 6.20 -0.68
CA PHE A 42 0.48 5.08 -0.40
C PHE A 42 -0.41 5.32 0.83
N ARG A 43 0.10 5.99 1.87
CA ARG A 43 -0.74 6.37 3.03
C ARG A 43 -1.85 7.33 2.64
N ALA A 44 -1.57 8.31 1.79
CA ALA A 44 -2.58 9.24 1.30
C ALA A 44 -3.63 8.52 0.46
N ASP A 45 -3.18 7.58 -0.39
CA ASP A 45 -4.06 6.75 -1.21
C ASP A 45 -5.00 5.91 -0.35
N VAL A 46 -4.49 5.22 0.68
CA VAL A 46 -5.30 4.43 1.63
C VAL A 46 -6.33 5.32 2.33
N VAL A 47 -5.94 6.51 2.81
CA VAL A 47 -6.85 7.42 3.50
C VAL A 47 -7.96 7.92 2.55
N SER A 48 -7.62 8.24 1.31
CA SER A 48 -8.61 8.65 0.30
C SER A 48 -9.57 7.50 -0.04
N ALA A 49 -9.06 6.27 -0.17
CA ALA A 49 -9.83 5.06 -0.42
C ALA A 49 -10.85 4.79 0.70
N LEU A 50 -10.43 4.92 1.97
CA LEU A 50 -11.32 4.73 3.12
C LEU A 50 -12.39 5.81 3.22
N ARG A 51 -12.04 7.08 2.93
CA ARG A 51 -13.04 8.16 2.86
C ARG A 51 -14.06 7.92 1.75
N TYR A 52 -13.61 7.38 0.62
CA TYR A 52 -14.50 6.96 -0.46
C TYR A 52 -15.40 5.80 -0.01
N ALA A 53 -14.84 4.76 0.62
CA ALA A 53 -15.58 3.64 1.21
C ALA A 53 -16.70 4.12 2.12
N GLN A 54 -16.37 5.05 3.02
CA GLN A 54 -17.29 5.58 4.01
C GLN A 54 -18.43 6.36 3.36
N LYS A 55 -18.13 7.22 2.38
CA LYS A 55 -19.18 7.96 1.64
C LYS A 55 -20.13 7.00 0.94
N THR A 56 -19.60 5.96 0.31
CA THR A 56 -20.39 4.91 -0.36
C THR A 56 -21.21 4.11 0.66
N ALA A 57 -20.64 3.76 1.81
CA ALA A 57 -21.35 3.01 2.85
C ALA A 57 -22.55 3.79 3.39
N VAL A 58 -22.38 5.10 3.59
CA VAL A 58 -23.43 6.00 4.06
C VAL A 58 -24.50 6.24 2.98
N SER A 59 -24.11 6.45 1.72
CA SER A 59 -25.07 6.72 0.63
C SER A 59 -25.93 5.50 0.30
N HIS A 60 -25.31 4.32 0.22
CA HIS A 60 -26.00 3.08 -0.15
C HIS A 60 -26.61 2.35 1.05
N ARG A 61 -26.41 2.86 2.28
CA ARG A 61 -26.77 2.18 3.55
C ARG A 61 -26.37 0.70 3.50
N ARG A 62 -25.15 0.42 3.05
CA ARG A 62 -24.59 -0.93 2.88
C ARG A 62 -23.19 -0.96 3.44
N THR A 63 -22.78 -2.11 3.95
CA THR A 63 -21.43 -2.27 4.47
C THR A 63 -20.43 -2.43 3.33
N VAL A 64 -19.30 -1.72 3.44
CA VAL A 64 -18.18 -1.77 2.50
C VAL A 64 -16.98 -2.38 3.21
N CYS A 65 -16.39 -3.41 2.62
CA CYS A 65 -15.15 -4.03 3.06
C CYS A 65 -13.98 -3.43 2.31
N ALA A 66 -12.99 -2.92 3.03
CA ALA A 66 -11.71 -2.49 2.49
C ALA A 66 -10.63 -3.53 2.81
N THR A 67 -9.97 -4.05 1.78
CA THR A 67 -8.85 -4.98 1.93
C THR A 67 -7.57 -4.22 1.59
N VAL A 68 -6.70 -4.05 2.58
CA VAL A 68 -5.38 -3.41 2.41
C VAL A 68 -4.31 -4.49 2.37
N SER A 69 -3.56 -4.53 1.27
CA SER A 69 -2.39 -5.36 1.06
C SER A 69 -1.12 -4.50 0.96
N ALA A 70 0.01 -5.14 0.68
CA ALA A 70 1.36 -4.56 0.78
C ALA A 70 1.54 -3.36 -0.13
N SER A 71 0.88 -3.46 -1.27
CA SER A 71 1.03 -2.59 -2.42
C SER A 71 -0.32 -2.16 -2.95
N ALA A 72 -1.44 -2.59 -2.34
CA ALA A 72 -2.75 -2.33 -2.91
C ALA A 72 -3.87 -2.15 -1.87
N VAL A 73 -4.91 -1.44 -2.27
CA VAL A 73 -6.18 -1.33 -1.55
C VAL A 73 -7.31 -1.68 -2.51
N THR A 74 -8.13 -2.65 -2.14
CA THR A 74 -9.34 -3.01 -2.89
C THR A 74 -10.59 -2.80 -2.03
N LEU A 75 -11.70 -2.40 -2.67
CA LEU A 75 -12.98 -2.18 -2.00
C LEU A 75 -14.07 -3.06 -2.58
N ARG A 76 -14.85 -3.68 -1.69
CA ARG A 76 -16.01 -4.52 -2.03
C ARG A 76 -17.20 -4.16 -1.16
N ILE A 77 -18.41 -4.37 -1.65
CA ILE A 77 -19.67 -4.09 -0.97
C ILE A 77 -20.39 -5.41 -0.68
N ALA A 78 -21.14 -5.44 0.42
CA ALA A 78 -22.08 -6.51 0.68
C ALA A 78 -23.27 -6.49 -0.30
N SER A 79 -23.53 -7.65 -0.91
CA SER A 79 -24.68 -7.86 -1.80
C SER A 79 -26.01 -7.86 -1.03
N THR A 80 -25.96 -8.20 0.26
CA THR A 80 -27.11 -8.24 1.19
C THR A 80 -26.88 -7.31 2.39
N ASN A 81 -27.91 -6.55 2.77
CA ASN A 81 -27.95 -5.80 4.03
C ASN A 81 -29.41 -5.65 4.49
N PRO A 82 -29.82 -6.19 5.66
CA PRO A 82 -29.01 -6.88 6.68
C PRO A 82 -28.54 -8.29 6.25
N PRO A 83 -27.58 -8.90 6.97
CA PRO A 83 -27.22 -10.31 6.79
C PRO A 83 -28.47 -11.20 6.88
N ALA A 84 -28.51 -12.29 6.10
CA ALA A 84 -29.62 -13.23 6.13
C ALA A 84 -29.85 -13.79 7.55
N ALA A 85 -31.10 -13.90 7.97
CA ALA A 85 -31.44 -14.51 9.25
C ALA A 85 -30.86 -15.94 9.33
N GLY A 86 -29.99 -16.19 10.32
CA GLY A 86 -29.29 -17.46 10.48
C GLY A 86 -27.83 -17.49 10.01
N ASN A 87 -27.33 -16.44 9.34
CA ASN A 87 -25.91 -16.26 9.07
C ASN A 87 -25.45 -14.84 9.46
N PRO A 88 -24.75 -14.66 10.59
CA PRO A 88 -24.25 -13.35 11.02
C PRO A 88 -23.07 -12.86 10.17
N THR A 89 -22.55 -13.69 9.25
CA THR A 89 -21.41 -13.34 8.41
C THR A 89 -21.89 -12.44 7.28
N LEU A 90 -21.51 -11.18 7.38
CA LEU A 90 -21.66 -10.22 6.30
C LEU A 90 -20.50 -10.44 5.31
N THR A 91 -20.82 -10.91 4.11
CA THR A 91 -19.82 -11.13 3.05
C THR A 91 -19.87 -9.98 2.05
N CYS A 92 -18.70 -9.42 1.73
CA CYS A 92 -18.55 -8.45 0.66
C CYS A 92 -18.18 -9.16 -0.63
N ASP A 93 -19.18 -9.49 -1.45
CA ASP A 93 -19.03 -10.30 -2.66
C ASP A 93 -19.01 -9.47 -3.95
N THR A 94 -19.39 -8.19 -3.89
CA THR A 94 -19.51 -7.32 -5.05
C THR A 94 -18.39 -6.29 -5.06
N ASP A 95 -17.67 -6.16 -6.17
CA ASP A 95 -16.64 -5.13 -6.29
C ASP A 95 -17.26 -3.73 -6.31
N LEU A 96 -16.63 -2.79 -5.59
CA LEU A 96 -17.04 -1.40 -5.62
C LEU A 96 -16.49 -0.75 -6.91
N PRO A 97 -17.33 -0.23 -7.82
CA PRO A 97 -16.84 0.42 -9.02
C PRO A 97 -16.14 1.75 -8.70
N SER A 98 -14.99 1.96 -9.33
CA SER A 98 -14.33 3.26 -9.47
C SER A 98 -15.13 4.15 -10.44
N PRO A 99 -14.95 5.48 -10.42
CA PRO A 99 -15.57 6.38 -11.40
C PRO A 99 -15.31 5.98 -12.87
N ASP A 100 -14.22 5.26 -13.13
CA ASP A 100 -13.85 4.74 -14.46
C ASP A 100 -14.58 3.44 -14.85
N GLY A 101 -15.48 2.93 -14.00
CA GLY A 101 -16.27 1.71 -14.23
C GLY A 101 -15.54 0.40 -13.94
N THR A 102 -14.26 0.44 -13.59
CA THR A 102 -13.48 -0.73 -13.16
C THR A 102 -13.61 -0.96 -11.65
N PRO A 103 -13.36 -2.18 -11.12
CA PRO A 103 -13.27 -2.41 -9.69
C PRO A 103 -12.24 -1.46 -9.04
N TYR A 104 -12.60 -0.88 -7.90
CA TYR A 104 -11.69 -0.01 -7.17
C TYR A 104 -10.45 -0.80 -6.71
N ALA A 105 -9.30 -0.44 -7.26
CA ALA A 105 -8.01 -0.93 -6.84
C ALA A 105 -6.97 0.21 -6.90
N SER A 106 -6.53 0.71 -5.75
CA SER A 106 -5.33 1.53 -5.70
C SER A 106 -4.12 0.59 -5.60
N ARG A 107 -3.12 0.76 -6.47
CA ARG A 107 -1.89 -0.05 -6.46
C ARG A 107 -0.67 0.86 -6.56
N ASN A 108 0.30 0.64 -5.69
CA ASN A 108 1.61 1.28 -5.75
C ASN A 108 2.69 0.20 -5.88
N ALA A 109 3.25 0.05 -7.08
CA ALA A 109 4.29 -0.92 -7.39
C ALA A 109 5.64 -0.63 -6.69
N ASN A 110 5.83 0.58 -6.17
CA ASN A 110 7.04 0.99 -5.45
C ASN A 110 6.97 0.68 -3.94
N VAL A 111 5.86 0.13 -3.45
CA VAL A 111 5.71 -0.30 -2.05
C VAL A 111 5.63 -1.82 -2.00
N THR A 112 6.77 -2.46 -1.78
CA THR A 112 6.83 -3.91 -1.49
C THR A 112 7.00 -4.05 0.02
N ALA A 113 5.92 -4.34 0.73
CA ALA A 113 6.03 -4.55 2.16
C ALA A 113 6.69 -5.92 2.42
N GLY A 114 7.85 -5.90 3.08
CA GLY A 114 8.70 -7.07 3.31
C GLY A 114 8.03 -8.14 4.18
N ASP A 115 8.48 -9.39 4.03
CA ASP A 115 7.82 -10.64 4.43
C ASP A 115 7.24 -10.70 5.86
N CYS A 116 7.78 -9.97 6.83
CA CYS A 116 7.25 -9.94 8.19
C CYS A 116 5.83 -9.34 8.26
N TRP A 117 5.54 -8.29 7.48
CA TRP A 117 4.22 -7.66 7.50
C TRP A 117 3.16 -8.57 6.82
N ALA A 118 3.56 -9.38 5.83
CA ALA A 118 2.69 -10.26 5.07
C ALA A 118 2.19 -11.43 5.94
N ARG A 119 3.07 -11.97 6.80
CA ARG A 119 2.70 -12.97 7.83
C ARG A 119 1.78 -12.39 8.91
N CYS A 120 1.90 -11.09 9.21
CA CYS A 120 1.05 -10.38 10.19
C CYS A 120 -0.36 -10.03 9.66
N ILE A 121 -0.56 -10.02 8.34
CA ILE A 121 -1.88 -9.84 7.72
C ILE A 121 -2.54 -11.17 7.40
N SER A 122 -1.77 -12.16 6.91
CA SER A 122 -2.30 -13.50 6.66
C SER A 122 -2.84 -14.17 7.92
N SER A 123 -2.22 -13.89 9.07
CA SER A 123 -2.71 -14.32 10.40
C SER A 123 -4.01 -13.62 10.84
N ARG A 124 -4.36 -12.47 10.27
CA ARG A 124 -5.63 -11.76 10.54
C ARG A 124 -6.76 -12.11 9.59
N THR A 125 -6.45 -12.65 8.41
CA THR A 125 -7.45 -13.06 7.40
C THR A 125 -7.83 -14.53 7.45
N ALA A 126 -7.30 -15.34 8.39
CA ALA A 126 -7.80 -16.69 8.56
C ALA A 126 -9.23 -16.63 9.14
N PRO A 127 -10.29 -17.01 8.41
CA PRO A 127 -11.58 -17.23 9.04
C PRO A 127 -11.40 -18.42 9.97
N SER A 128 -11.46 -18.20 11.28
CA SER A 128 -11.54 -19.27 12.26
C SER A 128 -12.93 -19.91 12.16
N SER A 129 -13.18 -20.68 11.10
CA SER A 129 -14.30 -21.60 11.00
C SER A 129 -13.98 -22.87 11.79
N THR A 130 -13.66 -22.72 13.08
CA THR A 130 -13.62 -23.85 14.01
C THR A 130 -14.74 -23.60 15.00
N PRO A 131 -15.84 -24.38 14.98
CA PRO A 131 -16.87 -24.24 15.99
C PRO A 131 -16.23 -24.44 17.37
N ALA A 132 -16.56 -23.54 18.29
CA ALA A 132 -16.06 -23.56 19.67
C ALA A 132 -16.38 -24.90 20.33
N ALA A 133 -15.38 -25.78 20.41
CA ALA A 133 -15.41 -26.89 21.35
C ALA A 133 -15.31 -26.32 22.78
N PRO A 134 -16.00 -26.90 23.77
CA PRO A 134 -15.96 -26.41 25.14
C PRO A 134 -14.54 -26.56 25.70
N LEU A 135 -14.04 -25.46 26.27
CA LEU A 135 -12.67 -25.26 26.75
C LEU A 135 -12.26 -26.31 27.80
N PRO A 136 -11.10 -26.95 27.66
CA PRO A 136 -10.25 -27.28 28.80
C PRO A 136 -9.13 -26.22 28.98
N ALA A 137 -8.63 -26.15 30.21
CA ALA A 137 -7.74 -25.17 30.84
C ALA A 137 -6.59 -24.57 29.99
N PRO A 138 -6.09 -23.37 30.35
CA PRO A 138 -5.06 -22.67 29.58
C PRO A 138 -3.69 -23.36 29.70
N SER A 139 -3.21 -23.91 28.58
CA SER A 139 -1.79 -24.20 28.36
C SER A 139 -1.05 -22.96 27.87
N PRO A 140 0.19 -22.68 28.30
CA PRO A 140 0.96 -21.56 27.78
C PRO A 140 1.47 -21.86 26.36
N SER A 141 0.78 -21.36 25.32
CA SER A 141 1.25 -21.47 23.93
C SER A 141 2.38 -20.47 23.64
N PRO A 142 3.52 -20.91 23.07
CA PRO A 142 4.67 -20.08 22.75
C PRO A 142 4.55 -19.51 21.33
N ALA A 143 3.65 -18.55 21.09
CA ALA A 143 3.50 -17.92 19.77
C ALA A 143 4.01 -16.46 19.72
N ARG A 144 4.78 -16.03 20.73
CA ARG A 144 5.22 -14.64 20.89
C ARG A 144 6.69 -14.41 20.56
N ARG A 145 7.27 -15.20 19.65
CA ARG A 145 8.65 -14.96 19.17
C ARG A 145 8.69 -15.07 17.67
N GLN A 146 9.43 -14.14 17.06
CA GLN A 146 9.87 -14.08 15.66
C GLN A 146 8.99 -13.24 14.71
N CYS A 147 9.06 -11.92 14.91
CA CYS A 147 9.55 -11.05 13.84
C CYS A 147 10.76 -10.30 14.38
N GLY A 148 11.90 -11.00 14.43
CA GLY A 148 13.21 -10.38 14.62
C GLY A 148 13.73 -9.97 13.25
N SER A 149 14.19 -8.73 13.15
CA SER A 149 14.95 -8.19 12.03
C SER A 149 16.20 -9.06 11.81
N THR A 150 16.33 -9.63 10.62
CA THR A 150 17.63 -9.98 10.06
C THR A 150 17.88 -9.04 8.90
N ALA A 151 19.05 -8.40 8.99
CA ALA A 151 19.62 -7.46 8.03
C ALA A 151 19.77 -8.05 6.63
#